data_AF-A0A8X8BE22-F1
#
_entry.id   AF-A0A8X8BE22-F1
#
_cell.length_a   1.000
_cell.length_b   1.000
_cell.length_c   1.000
_cell.angle_alpha   90.00
_cell.angle_beta   90.00
_cell.angle_gamma   90.00
#
_symmetry.space_group_name_H-M   'P 1'
#
loop_
_entity.id
_entity.type
_entity.pdbx_description
1 polymer ?
#
loop_
_entity_poly.entity_id
_entity_poly.type
_entity_poly.pdbx_seq_one_letter_code
_entity_poly.pdbx_strand_id
1 'polypeptide(L)'
;MENLWNPDENEDAGYHHQSPRSIDQNDQSSSETPVYSTMSIDSFVYPRTCSVSTTSGFSDQIDETNSFCSDASPSDWPVVLTESKSSKCLTTALKMQSNENLQLQEISGAELETMKERFSKLLLGEDMSGSGKGVCTAVTISNAITNLYATVFGQNLRLEPLETEKRALWKREMNCLLSVCDYIVEFIPRCQSLSNGTTVEVMESRPRADIYINLPALRKLDSMLMEALDSFQNTEFWYAEEGSLSMKSARSATGSFRKVIVQRKEEKWWLPVPLVPSEGLSDIARKQLKNKRESTNQIHKAAMAINSSILSEMEIPDSYMATLPKCGKSSVGDSIYRHMSGSGRFFPEKLLDCLNITSEHEAVQLADRVEASMYTWRRKACLSNSKNSWNMVKDLMSNTERTDKNYVMAERAETLLFCLKQRYPELSQTSLDICKIQYNKDVGKAVLESYSRVLEGLAFNIVAWIDDVLYVDKTMSE
;
A
#
# COMPACT_ATOMS: atom_id res chain seq x y z
N MET A 1 -33.92 -23.54 -39.68
CA MET A 1 -34.06 -23.22 -41.12
C MET A 1 -32.90 -22.29 -41.46
N GLU A 2 -31.65 -22.78 -41.43
CA GLU A 2 -31.00 -23.65 -42.43
C GLU A 2 -31.00 -23.02 -43.83
N ASN A 3 -29.83 -22.62 -44.33
CA ASN A 3 -29.12 -23.47 -45.30
C ASN A 3 -27.72 -22.94 -45.63
N LEU A 4 -26.73 -23.80 -45.37
CA LEU A 4 -25.43 -23.85 -46.05
C LEU A 4 -25.62 -24.26 -47.51
N TRP A 5 -24.66 -23.90 -48.37
CA TRP A 5 -24.27 -24.75 -49.50
C TRP A 5 -22.79 -24.54 -49.88
N ASN A 6 -21.99 -25.60 -49.68
CA ASN A 6 -20.90 -26.00 -50.58
C ASN A 6 -21.51 -26.81 -51.74
N PRO A 7 -20.79 -26.99 -52.86
CA PRO A 7 -20.16 -28.32 -53.03
C PRO A 7 -18.77 -28.32 -53.71
N ASP A 8 -18.20 -29.51 -53.62
CA ASP A 8 -16.86 -30.04 -53.87
C ASP A 8 -16.39 -30.23 -55.35
N GLU A 9 -15.06 -30.46 -55.44
CA GLU A 9 -14.31 -31.44 -56.26
C GLU A 9 -14.18 -31.30 -57.80
N ASN A 10 -12.95 -31.17 -58.31
CA ASN A 10 -12.16 -32.28 -58.90
C ASN A 10 -10.85 -31.85 -59.61
N GLU A 11 -9.77 -32.54 -59.23
CA GLU A 11 -8.70 -33.20 -60.03
C GLU A 11 -8.00 -32.50 -61.22
N ASP A 12 -6.66 -32.47 -61.23
CA ASP A 12 -5.81 -33.52 -61.87
C ASP A 12 -4.29 -33.14 -61.94
N ALA A 13 -3.47 -34.21 -61.94
CA ALA A 13 -2.21 -34.43 -62.66
C ALA A 13 -0.83 -34.01 -62.10
N GLY A 14 -0.10 -35.05 -61.62
CA GLY A 14 1.22 -35.45 -62.15
C GLY A 14 2.45 -35.17 -61.27
N TYR A 15 3.48 -36.01 -61.14
CA TYR A 15 3.83 -37.33 -61.69
C TYR A 15 5.11 -37.85 -60.95
N HIS A 16 5.27 -39.18 -60.89
CA HIS A 16 6.51 -40.01 -60.73
C HIS A 16 7.21 -40.15 -59.35
N HIS A 17 7.17 -41.32 -58.68
CA HIS A 17 7.94 -42.60 -58.87
C HIS A 17 9.43 -42.47 -58.51
N GLN A 18 10.16 -43.38 -57.83
CA GLN A 18 9.96 -44.73 -57.27
C GLN A 18 11.20 -45.05 -56.36
N SER A 19 11.03 -45.93 -55.36
CA SER A 19 12.08 -46.58 -54.52
C SER A 19 12.93 -47.62 -55.33
N PRO A 20 13.84 -48.52 -54.83
CA PRO A 20 14.01 -49.06 -53.45
C PRO A 20 15.43 -49.53 -52.94
N ARG A 21 15.45 -49.84 -51.63
CA ARG A 21 16.26 -50.78 -50.77
C ARG A 21 17.49 -51.55 -51.31
N SER A 22 18.52 -51.73 -50.46
CA SER A 22 18.83 -53.03 -49.77
C SER A 22 20.14 -53.06 -48.91
N ILE A 23 20.05 -53.78 -47.78
CA ILE A 23 21.00 -54.75 -47.17
C ILE A 23 22.06 -54.36 -46.10
N ASP A 24 22.12 -55.24 -45.09
CA ASP A 24 22.72 -55.26 -43.73
C ASP A 24 24.23 -55.59 -43.62
N GLN A 25 24.87 -55.27 -42.47
CA GLN A 25 25.34 -56.22 -41.41
C GLN A 25 26.39 -55.65 -40.42
N ASN A 26 26.17 -55.95 -39.11
CA ASN A 26 27.10 -56.21 -37.97
C ASN A 26 28.20 -55.18 -37.56
N ASP A 27 28.65 -55.03 -36.30
CA ASP A 27 28.65 -55.86 -35.08
C ASP A 27 28.93 -55.00 -33.79
N GLN A 28 28.36 -55.44 -32.65
CA GLN A 28 28.82 -55.42 -31.24
C GLN A 28 29.54 -54.21 -30.56
N SER A 29 28.97 -53.72 -29.45
CA SER A 29 29.49 -53.99 -28.08
C SER A 29 28.62 -53.34 -26.98
N SER A 30 28.61 -53.99 -25.83
CA SER A 30 27.68 -53.87 -24.71
C SER A 30 28.24 -53.11 -23.50
N SER A 31 27.30 -52.57 -22.71
CA SER A 31 27.30 -52.39 -21.24
C SER A 31 28.39 -51.53 -20.59
N GLU A 32 27.95 -50.42 -19.96
CA GLU A 32 28.20 -50.16 -18.53
C GLU A 32 27.19 -49.12 -17.99
N THR A 33 26.70 -49.39 -16.78
CA THR A 33 25.70 -48.67 -15.99
C THR A 33 26.20 -47.30 -15.50
N PRO A 34 25.29 -46.39 -15.09
CA PRO A 34 25.26 -46.13 -13.65
C PRO A 34 23.85 -45.97 -13.04
N VAL A 35 23.85 -46.28 -11.75
CA VAL A 35 22.77 -46.32 -10.77
C VAL A 35 22.67 -44.95 -10.07
N TYR A 36 21.43 -44.42 -10.05
CA TYR A 36 20.79 -43.53 -9.08
C TYR A 36 21.48 -42.23 -8.60
N SER A 37 20.80 -41.10 -8.83
CA SER A 37 20.44 -40.17 -7.75
C SER A 37 19.20 -39.34 -8.10
N THR A 38 18.42 -39.10 -7.05
CA THR A 38 17.00 -38.74 -6.98
C THR A 38 16.68 -37.34 -7.49
N MET A 39 15.75 -37.22 -8.45
CA MET A 39 15.08 -35.94 -8.78
C MET A 39 13.72 -35.92 -8.09
N SER A 40 13.60 -35.11 -7.03
CA SER A 40 12.29 -34.72 -6.51
C SER A 40 11.80 -33.50 -7.27
N ILE A 41 10.59 -33.68 -7.78
CA ILE A 41 9.71 -32.68 -8.38
C ILE A 41 9.46 -31.57 -7.34
N ASP A 42 9.68 -30.32 -7.74
CA ASP A 42 9.01 -29.19 -7.11
C ASP A 42 8.32 -28.30 -8.14
N SER A 43 7.09 -27.97 -7.77
CA SER A 43 6.02 -27.43 -8.58
C SER A 43 6.16 -25.93 -8.78
N PHE A 44 5.96 -25.48 -10.02
CA PHE A 44 5.96 -24.07 -10.40
C PHE A 44 4.83 -23.30 -9.71
N VAL A 45 5.19 -22.27 -8.93
CA VAL A 45 4.31 -21.23 -8.41
C VAL A 45 4.76 -19.90 -9.01
N TYR A 46 3.82 -19.17 -9.61
CA TYR A 46 3.99 -17.81 -10.12
C TYR A 46 4.33 -16.82 -8.98
N PRO A 47 5.44 -16.07 -9.06
CA PRO A 47 5.67 -14.91 -8.20
C PRO A 47 5.16 -13.63 -8.86
N ARG A 48 4.46 -12.82 -8.06
CA ARG A 48 4.25 -11.38 -8.29
C ARG A 48 5.61 -10.66 -8.36
N THR A 49 5.79 -9.83 -9.36
CA THR A 49 6.84 -8.80 -9.50
C THR A 49 6.88 -7.91 -8.24
N CYS A 50 8.01 -7.50 -7.66
CA CYS A 50 9.09 -6.70 -8.26
C CYS A 50 10.43 -6.82 -7.51
N SER A 51 11.52 -7.03 -8.25
CA SER A 51 12.81 -6.35 -8.02
C SER A 51 13.62 -6.44 -9.32
N VAL A 52 13.57 -5.40 -10.16
CA VAL A 52 14.47 -5.27 -11.31
C VAL A 52 15.57 -4.30 -10.93
N SER A 53 16.66 -4.86 -10.41
CA SER A 53 17.95 -4.18 -10.32
C SER A 53 18.69 -4.41 -11.64
N THR A 54 18.53 -3.53 -12.63
CA THR A 54 19.42 -3.52 -13.80
C THR A 54 20.68 -2.74 -13.46
N THR A 55 21.75 -3.47 -13.16
CA THR A 55 23.13 -2.99 -13.26
C THR A 55 23.46 -2.77 -14.74
N SER A 56 23.66 -1.53 -15.15
CA SER A 56 24.36 -1.21 -16.40
C SER A 56 25.56 -0.34 -16.06
N GLY A 57 26.74 -0.94 -16.12
CA GLY A 57 28.00 -0.22 -16.00
C GLY A 57 28.22 0.66 -17.23
N PHE A 58 28.44 1.94 -16.99
CA PHE A 58 29.22 2.80 -17.88
C PHE A 58 30.10 3.68 -17.00
N SER A 59 31.41 3.45 -17.16
CA SER A 59 32.49 4.29 -16.66
C SER A 59 32.46 5.60 -17.42
N ASP A 60 32.54 6.73 -16.73
CA ASP A 60 33.19 7.93 -17.23
C ASP A 60 33.80 8.74 -16.08
N GLN A 61 35.08 9.06 -16.25
CA GLN A 61 35.84 10.02 -15.47
C GLN A 61 35.24 11.43 -15.64
N ILE A 62 35.42 12.31 -14.67
CA ILE A 62 36.02 13.66 -14.80
C ILE A 62 35.79 14.50 -13.51
N ASP A 63 36.91 15.10 -13.10
CA ASP A 63 37.19 16.29 -12.29
C ASP A 63 36.69 16.50 -10.85
N GLU A 64 37.70 16.47 -9.97
CA GLU A 64 37.82 17.25 -8.76
C GLU A 64 37.54 18.74 -9.00
N THR A 65 36.51 19.30 -8.37
CA THR A 65 36.64 20.56 -7.60
C THR A 65 35.36 20.82 -6.80
N ASN A 66 35.54 21.46 -5.63
CA ASN A 66 34.52 21.99 -4.72
C ASN A 66 34.08 21.07 -3.56
N SER A 67 35.10 20.66 -2.79
CA SER A 67 34.98 20.54 -1.34
C SER A 67 34.95 21.95 -0.74
N PHE A 68 33.81 22.35 -0.17
CA PHE A 68 33.77 23.42 0.83
C PHE A 68 33.25 22.84 2.14
N CYS A 69 34.21 22.30 2.89
CA CYS A 69 34.11 22.07 4.32
C CYS A 69 34.06 23.45 4.99
N SER A 70 33.02 23.74 5.79
CA SER A 70 33.02 24.92 6.65
C SER A 70 33.54 24.53 8.03
N ASP A 71 34.55 25.29 8.45
CA ASP A 71 35.41 25.09 9.61
C ASP A 71 34.69 24.85 10.94
N ALA A 72 35.28 23.95 11.74
CA ALA A 72 35.00 23.81 13.16
C ALA A 72 35.54 25.02 13.92
N SER A 73 34.68 25.75 14.63
CA SER A 73 35.13 26.72 15.63
C SER A 73 35.52 26.01 16.93
N PRO A 74 36.69 26.31 17.53
CA PRO A 74 37.12 25.71 18.78
C PRO A 74 36.64 26.59 19.95
N SER A 75 35.86 26.01 20.86
CA SER A 75 35.63 26.61 22.17
C SER A 75 35.99 25.58 23.24
N ASP A 76 37.23 25.69 23.71
CA ASP A 76 37.79 24.98 24.86
C ASP A 76 36.93 25.18 26.11
N TRP A 77 36.44 24.07 26.67
CA TRP A 77 35.97 24.01 28.06
C TRP A 77 36.76 22.92 28.78
N PRO A 78 37.32 23.19 29.97
CA PRO A 78 38.19 22.25 30.65
C PRO A 78 37.40 21.04 31.17
N VAL A 79 37.87 19.85 30.81
CA VAL A 79 37.43 18.58 31.38
C VAL A 79 37.91 18.51 32.83
N VAL A 80 37.00 18.74 33.78
CA VAL A 80 37.19 18.34 35.18
C VAL A 80 36.43 17.05 35.40
N LEU A 81 37.17 15.94 35.42
CA LEU A 81 36.70 14.65 35.92
C LEU A 81 36.37 14.79 37.40
N THR A 82 35.07 14.77 37.73
CA THR A 82 34.60 14.52 39.09
C THR A 82 33.51 13.46 39.03
N GLU A 83 33.87 12.24 39.45
CA GLU A 83 32.92 11.20 39.80
C GLU A 83 31.98 11.73 40.88
N SER A 84 30.70 11.90 40.55
CA SER A 84 29.66 12.14 41.54
C SER A 84 28.36 11.46 41.14
N LYS A 85 27.91 10.56 42.01
CA LYS A 85 26.60 9.94 41.97
C LYS A 85 25.53 11.04 42.06
N SER A 86 24.69 11.17 41.04
CA SER A 86 23.53 12.06 41.10
C SER A 86 22.43 11.58 40.17
N SER A 87 21.50 10.81 40.75
CA SER A 87 20.15 10.64 40.24
C SER A 87 19.40 11.99 40.29
N LYS A 88 18.46 12.18 39.35
CA LYS A 88 17.47 13.27 39.24
C LYS A 88 17.95 14.54 38.52
N CYS A 89 17.86 14.55 37.19
CA CYS A 89 17.73 15.79 36.42
C CYS A 89 17.07 15.56 35.05
N LEU A 90 15.80 15.11 35.03
CA LEU A 90 15.00 15.04 33.79
C LEU A 90 13.50 15.35 33.98
N THR A 91 13.06 15.92 35.11
CA THR A 91 11.61 16.07 35.42
C THR A 91 11.07 17.50 35.41
N THR A 92 11.72 18.46 34.75
CA THR A 92 11.22 19.85 34.71
C THR A 92 11.11 20.38 33.30
N ALA A 93 10.27 19.75 32.47
CA ALA A 93 9.71 20.37 31.25
C ALA A 93 8.46 19.65 30.70
N LEU A 94 7.59 19.09 31.56
CA LEU A 94 6.29 18.55 31.13
C LEU A 94 5.21 18.96 32.12
N LYS A 95 4.65 20.16 31.92
CA LYS A 95 3.36 20.57 32.46
C LYS A 95 2.47 21.03 31.32
N MET A 96 2.01 20.08 30.52
CA MET A 96 0.71 20.20 29.85
C MET A 96 -0.12 18.98 30.23
N GLN A 97 -1.18 19.25 30.98
CA GLN A 97 -2.27 18.34 31.38
C GLN A 97 -1.86 17.03 32.06
N SER A 98 -1.50 17.12 33.35
CA SER A 98 -1.57 15.98 34.26
C SER A 98 -3.04 15.68 34.60
N ASN A 99 -3.64 14.73 33.90
CA ASN A 99 -4.70 13.93 34.50
C ASN A 99 -4.04 13.06 35.58
N GLU A 100 -4.33 13.35 36.84
CA GLU A 100 -3.85 12.60 38.00
C GLU A 100 -4.45 11.19 37.97
N ASN A 101 -3.74 10.22 37.36
CA ASN A 101 -3.75 8.78 37.67
C ASN A 101 -2.88 8.00 36.65
N LEU A 102 -1.62 8.39 36.46
CA LEU A 102 -0.64 7.52 35.82
C LEU A 102 0.10 6.75 36.91
N GLN A 103 -0.38 5.55 37.22
CA GLN A 103 0.49 4.52 37.77
C GLN A 103 1.66 4.37 36.79
N LEU A 104 2.86 4.80 37.19
CA LEU A 104 4.10 4.39 36.55
C LEU A 104 4.18 2.88 36.72
N GLN A 105 3.63 2.14 35.76
CA GLN A 105 3.84 0.72 35.65
C GLN A 105 5.33 0.54 35.39
N GLU A 106 6.05 -0.05 36.34
CA GLU A 106 7.46 -0.39 36.16
C GLU A 106 7.58 -1.23 34.88
N ILE A 107 8.13 -0.62 33.83
CA ILE A 107 8.46 -1.32 32.59
C ILE A 107 9.48 -2.39 32.97
N SER A 108 9.16 -3.66 32.68
CA SER A 108 10.08 -4.74 33.01
C SER A 108 11.38 -4.58 32.22
N GLY A 109 12.52 -5.02 32.79
CA GLY A 109 13.81 -4.92 32.11
C GLY A 109 13.80 -5.57 30.71
N ALA A 110 13.06 -6.66 30.54
CA ALA A 110 12.89 -7.32 29.24
C ALA A 110 12.13 -6.44 28.23
N GLU A 111 11.03 -5.78 28.64
CA GLU A 111 10.29 -4.86 27.78
C GLU A 111 11.16 -3.67 27.35
N LEU A 112 11.96 -3.13 28.26
CA LEU A 112 12.87 -2.03 27.95
C LEU A 112 13.93 -2.45 26.91
N GLU A 113 14.52 -3.64 27.05
CA GLU A 113 15.49 -4.13 26.06
C GLU A 113 14.85 -4.37 24.69
N THR A 114 13.63 -4.92 24.62
CA THR A 114 12.92 -5.05 23.35
C THR A 114 12.62 -3.70 22.70
N MET A 115 12.31 -2.67 23.50
CA MET A 115 12.08 -1.31 23.02
C MET A 115 13.37 -0.70 22.47
N LYS A 116 14.50 -0.87 23.17
CA LYS A 116 15.82 -0.43 22.69
C LYS A 116 16.21 -1.10 21.38
N GLU A 117 16.03 -2.42 21.27
CA GLU A 117 16.33 -3.16 20.05
C GLU A 117 15.55 -2.60 18.86
N ARG A 118 14.25 -2.32 19.05
CA ARG A 118 13.40 -1.74 18.01
C ARG A 118 13.84 -0.36 17.58
N PHE A 119 13.99 0.56 18.51
CA PHE A 119 14.40 1.92 18.16
C PHE A 119 15.80 1.93 17.54
N SER A 120 16.70 1.04 17.97
CA SER A 120 18.01 0.89 17.33
C SER A 120 17.88 0.45 15.87
N LYS A 121 17.01 -0.54 15.56
CA LYS A 121 16.72 -0.95 14.17
C LYS A 121 16.09 0.16 13.34
N LEU A 122 15.19 0.96 13.94
CA LEU A 122 14.60 2.13 13.27
C LEU A 122 15.66 3.19 12.94
N LEU A 123 16.59 3.45 13.86
CA LEU A 123 17.67 4.43 13.68
C LEU A 123 18.71 3.98 12.65
N LEU A 124 18.90 2.68 12.46
CA LEU A 124 19.76 2.12 11.41
C LEU A 124 19.15 2.26 10.00
N GLY A 125 17.87 2.60 9.87
CA GLY A 125 17.24 2.81 8.57
C GLY A 125 17.21 1.54 7.72
N GLU A 126 17.01 0.37 8.32
CA GLU A 126 17.09 -0.95 7.68
C GLU A 126 18.50 -1.38 7.21
N ASP A 127 19.51 -0.52 7.37
CA ASP A 127 20.91 -0.87 7.11
C ASP A 127 21.58 -1.45 8.36
N MET A 128 21.45 -2.77 8.52
CA MET A 128 22.06 -3.50 9.65
C MET A 128 23.59 -3.56 9.62
N SER A 129 24.24 -3.08 8.55
CA SER A 129 25.71 -2.96 8.50
C SER A 129 26.24 -1.75 9.26
N GLY A 130 25.37 -0.78 9.57
CA GLY A 130 25.75 0.49 10.20
C GLY A 130 26.43 1.48 9.24
N SER A 131 26.39 1.24 7.92
CA SER A 131 27.04 2.10 6.92
C SER A 131 26.30 3.41 6.63
N GLY A 132 25.09 3.57 7.17
CA GLY A 132 24.25 4.76 6.98
C GLY A 132 23.67 4.86 5.57
N LYS A 133 23.70 3.77 4.78
CA LYS A 133 23.16 3.72 3.41
C LYS A 133 21.71 3.20 3.36
N GLY A 134 21.04 3.22 4.50
CA GLY A 134 19.66 2.80 4.66
C GLY A 134 18.65 3.81 4.13
N VAL A 135 17.37 3.54 4.40
CA VAL A 135 16.26 4.44 4.10
C VAL A 135 16.09 5.49 5.20
N CYS A 136 15.37 6.57 4.90
CA CYS A 136 15.12 7.61 5.90
C CYS A 136 14.17 7.12 7.01
N THR A 137 14.21 7.76 8.18
CA THR A 137 13.40 7.38 9.35
C THR A 137 11.89 7.32 9.05
N ALA A 138 11.39 8.22 8.19
CA ALA A 138 9.99 8.22 7.79
C ALA A 138 9.61 6.90 7.09
N VAL A 139 10.42 6.45 6.13
CA VAL A 139 10.22 5.16 5.44
C VAL A 139 10.39 3.99 6.40
N THR A 140 11.40 4.02 7.28
CA THR A 140 11.63 2.94 8.25
C THR A 140 10.46 2.76 9.21
N ILE A 141 9.84 3.85 9.66
CA ILE A 141 8.64 3.77 10.51
C ILE A 141 7.43 3.24 9.71
N SER A 142 7.23 3.69 8.47
CA SER A 142 6.17 3.18 7.59
C SER A 142 6.29 1.66 7.36
N ASN A 143 7.52 1.19 7.10
CA ASN A 143 7.83 -0.23 6.95
C ASN A 143 7.63 -0.99 8.26
N ALA A 144 8.05 -0.43 9.40
CA ALA A 144 7.85 -1.06 10.72
C ALA A 144 6.36 -1.26 11.06
N ILE A 145 5.51 -0.25 10.78
CA ILE A 145 4.05 -0.36 10.95
C ILE A 145 3.48 -1.46 10.03
N THR A 146 3.89 -1.47 8.77
CA THR A 146 3.43 -2.47 7.78
C THR A 146 3.87 -3.89 8.17
N ASN A 147 5.11 -4.07 8.63
CA ASN A 147 5.66 -5.35 9.07
C ASN A 147 5.00 -5.85 10.36
N LEU A 148 4.71 -4.93 11.30
CA LEU A 148 3.95 -5.25 12.51
C LEU A 148 2.55 -5.76 12.14
N TYR A 149 1.86 -5.08 11.23
CA TYR A 149 0.55 -5.52 10.74
C TYR A 149 0.63 -6.93 10.14
N ALA A 150 1.60 -7.19 9.26
CA ALA A 150 1.80 -8.51 8.68
C ALA A 150 2.09 -9.59 9.73
N THR A 151 2.86 -9.25 10.78
CA THR A 151 3.19 -10.18 11.87
C THR A 151 1.97 -10.53 12.72
N VAL A 152 1.13 -9.53 13.05
CA VAL A 152 -0.03 -9.70 13.93
C VAL A 152 -1.21 -10.33 13.19
N PHE A 153 -1.51 -9.85 11.98
CA PHE A 153 -2.75 -10.21 11.26
C PHE A 153 -2.51 -11.12 10.06
N GLY A 154 -1.28 -11.29 9.58
CA GLY A 154 -1.01 -12.03 8.34
C GLY A 154 -1.35 -13.51 8.38
N GLN A 155 -1.36 -14.11 9.57
CA GLN A 155 -1.79 -15.51 9.79
C GLN A 155 -3.24 -15.61 10.28
N ASN A 156 -3.83 -14.50 10.76
CA ASN A 156 -5.18 -14.46 11.30
C ASN A 156 -6.17 -14.16 10.17
N LEU A 157 -6.38 -15.15 9.30
CA LEU A 157 -7.18 -15.05 8.08
C LEU A 157 -8.65 -15.48 8.28
N ARG A 158 -9.19 -15.27 9.49
CA ARG A 158 -10.48 -15.79 9.95
C ARG A 158 -11.26 -14.73 10.72
N LEU A 159 -12.59 -14.83 10.70
CA LEU A 159 -13.48 -14.07 11.57
C LEU A 159 -13.50 -14.68 12.98
N GLU A 160 -12.48 -14.37 13.76
CA GLU A 160 -12.35 -14.80 15.14
C GLU A 160 -11.62 -13.72 15.97
N PRO A 161 -11.77 -13.71 17.31
CA PRO A 161 -11.03 -12.81 18.16
C PRO A 161 -9.52 -13.04 18.04
N LEU A 162 -8.76 -11.94 18.07
CA LEU A 162 -7.32 -12.03 18.07
C LEU A 162 -6.81 -12.64 19.39
N GLU A 163 -5.82 -13.53 19.31
CA GLU A 163 -5.15 -14.10 20.48
C GLU A 163 -4.67 -12.99 21.41
N THR A 164 -4.83 -13.18 22.73
CA THR A 164 -4.51 -12.15 23.73
C THR A 164 -3.07 -11.66 23.64
N GLU A 165 -2.14 -12.55 23.30
CA GLU A 165 -0.72 -12.21 23.09
C GLU A 165 -0.51 -11.33 21.86
N LYS A 166 -1.11 -11.69 20.72
CA LYS A 166 -1.04 -10.88 19.48
C LYS A 166 -1.70 -9.52 19.65
N ARG A 167 -2.81 -9.45 20.38
CA ARG A 167 -3.47 -8.18 20.73
C ARG A 167 -2.58 -7.30 21.61
N ALA A 168 -1.95 -7.89 22.63
CA ALA A 168 -1.02 -7.17 23.49
C ALA A 168 0.21 -6.71 22.70
N LEU A 169 0.73 -7.53 21.79
CA LEU A 169 1.82 -7.20 20.88
C LEU A 169 1.45 -6.00 20.00
N TRP A 170 0.33 -6.07 19.27
CA TRP A 170 -0.17 -4.97 18.44
C TRP A 170 -0.24 -3.66 19.23
N LYS A 171 -0.93 -3.67 20.37
CA LYS A 171 -1.11 -2.48 21.22
C LYS A 171 0.23 -1.92 21.70
N ARG A 172 1.13 -2.78 22.19
CA ARG A 172 2.44 -2.35 22.73
C ARG A 172 3.32 -1.77 21.64
N GLU A 173 3.44 -2.46 20.50
CA GLU A 173 4.29 -1.99 19.40
C GLU A 173 3.75 -0.76 18.69
N MET A 174 2.43 -0.73 18.44
CA MET A 174 1.84 0.42 17.80
C MET A 174 1.98 1.66 18.70
N ASN A 175 1.78 1.55 20.02
CA ASN A 175 2.06 2.65 20.94
C ASN A 175 3.52 3.12 20.88
N CYS A 176 4.47 2.20 20.74
CA CYS A 176 5.89 2.52 20.59
C CYS A 176 6.15 3.31 19.30
N LEU A 177 5.64 2.83 18.16
CA LEU A 177 5.81 3.47 16.84
C LEU A 177 5.09 4.82 16.75
N LEU A 178 3.93 4.96 17.39
CA LEU A 178 3.14 6.20 17.41
C LEU A 178 3.71 7.26 18.34
N SER A 179 4.54 6.89 19.33
CA SER A 179 5.07 7.83 20.34
C SER A 179 5.84 9.00 19.74
N VAL A 180 6.45 8.82 18.55
CA VAL A 180 7.16 9.91 17.85
C VAL A 180 6.23 11.09 17.53
N CYS A 181 4.93 10.85 17.34
CA CYS A 181 3.96 11.89 17.02
C CYS A 181 3.72 12.87 18.17
N ASP A 182 3.94 12.44 19.42
CA ASP A 182 3.80 13.31 20.60
C ASP A 182 4.86 14.42 20.64
N TYR A 183 5.95 14.24 19.88
CA TYR A 183 7.06 15.18 19.78
C TYR A 183 7.04 16.01 18.49
N ILE A 184 6.08 15.79 17.59
CA ILE A 184 5.93 16.55 16.35
C ILE A 184 5.00 17.74 16.61
N VAL A 185 5.60 18.91 16.77
CA VAL A 185 4.90 20.13 17.19
C VAL A 185 5.04 21.28 16.20
N GLU A 186 4.05 22.16 16.18
CA GLU A 186 4.10 23.49 15.61
C GLU A 186 4.36 24.50 16.74
N PHE A 187 5.22 25.48 16.47
CA PHE A 187 5.46 26.60 17.37
C PHE A 187 4.53 27.75 17.01
N ILE A 188 3.67 28.14 17.96
CA ILE A 188 2.72 29.24 17.80
C ILE A 188 3.09 30.40 18.75
N PRO A 189 3.10 31.65 18.25
CA PRO A 189 3.32 32.81 19.11
C PRO A 189 2.10 33.06 20.01
N ARG A 190 2.34 33.33 21.29
CA ARG A 190 1.29 33.63 22.27
C ARG A 190 1.72 34.72 23.24
N CYS A 191 0.83 35.68 23.49
CA CYS A 191 1.02 36.65 24.55
C CYS A 191 0.60 36.04 25.89
N GLN A 192 1.54 35.95 26.83
CA GLN A 192 1.29 35.52 28.21
C GLN A 192 1.40 36.73 29.14
N SER A 193 0.39 36.94 29.98
CA SER A 193 0.45 37.95 31.04
C SER A 193 1.07 37.34 32.29
N LEU A 194 2.20 37.90 32.73
CA LEU A 194 2.87 37.51 33.97
C LEU A 194 2.09 38.05 35.19
N SER A 195 2.33 37.47 36.37
CA SER A 195 1.67 37.86 37.62
C SER A 195 1.90 39.32 38.03
N ASN A 196 2.93 39.96 37.47
CA ASN A 196 3.25 41.38 37.65
C ASN A 196 2.53 42.32 36.66
N GLY A 197 1.65 41.79 35.79
CA GLY A 197 0.92 42.56 34.79
C GLY A 197 1.68 42.81 33.48
N THR A 198 2.94 42.38 33.38
CA THR A 198 3.72 42.49 32.14
C THR A 198 3.28 41.43 31.14
N THR A 199 2.96 41.85 29.91
CA THR A 199 2.70 40.95 28.79
C THR A 199 4.01 40.58 28.11
N VAL A 200 4.29 39.28 28.00
CA VAL A 200 5.46 38.74 27.29
C VAL A 200 4.97 37.86 26.15
N GLU A 201 5.58 38.04 24.97
CA GLU A 201 5.38 37.13 23.85
C GLU A 201 6.26 35.89 24.04
N VAL A 202 5.62 34.73 24.08
CA VAL A 202 6.27 33.42 24.23
C VAL A 202 5.87 32.52 23.07
N MET A 203 6.77 31.63 22.66
CA MET A 203 6.44 30.56 21.72
C MET A 203 5.88 29.38 22.51
N GLU A 204 4.67 28.95 22.16
CA GLU A 204 4.03 27.75 22.71
C GLU A 204 4.11 26.62 21.69
N SER A 205 4.39 25.41 22.15
CA SER A 205 4.39 24.21 21.32
C SER A 205 3.00 23.57 21.35
N ARG A 206 2.43 23.27 20.18
CA ARG A 206 1.21 22.45 20.05
C ARG A 206 1.47 21.28 19.11
N PRO A 207 0.80 20.12 19.26
CA PRO A 207 0.87 19.06 18.26
C PRO A 207 0.51 19.58 16.86
N ARG A 208 1.22 19.11 15.84
CA ARG A 208 0.97 19.51 14.45
C ARG A 208 -0.48 19.21 14.04
N ALA A 209 -1.09 20.09 13.25
CA ALA A 209 -2.55 20.07 13.03
C ALA A 209 -3.07 18.76 12.42
N ASP A 210 -2.35 18.20 11.44
CA ASP A 210 -2.65 16.92 10.81
C ASP A 210 -2.63 15.75 11.81
N ILE A 211 -1.64 15.70 12.69
CA ILE A 211 -1.51 14.68 13.74
C ILE A 211 -2.60 14.84 14.79
N TYR A 212 -2.85 16.08 15.26
CA TYR A 212 -3.85 16.37 16.28
C TYR A 212 -5.24 15.87 15.90
N ILE A 213 -5.60 15.98 14.62
CA ILE A 213 -6.90 15.55 14.10
C ILE A 213 -6.90 14.05 13.77
N ASN A 214 -5.93 13.59 12.97
CA ASN A 214 -6.01 12.27 12.36
C ASN A 214 -5.56 11.15 13.31
N LEU A 215 -4.59 11.37 14.18
CA LEU A 215 -4.06 10.30 15.03
C LEU A 215 -5.11 9.76 16.03
N PRO A 216 -5.90 10.61 16.75
CA PRO A 216 -6.98 10.10 17.59
C PRO A 216 -8.08 9.39 16.79
N ALA A 217 -8.38 9.87 15.58
CA ALA A 217 -9.36 9.22 14.71
C ALA A 217 -8.91 7.81 14.32
N LEU A 218 -7.64 7.64 13.91
CA LEU A 218 -7.08 6.34 13.56
C LEU A 218 -7.07 5.37 14.75
N ARG A 219 -6.69 5.83 15.95
CA ARG A 219 -6.76 5.00 17.18
C ARG A 219 -8.18 4.54 17.49
N LYS A 220 -9.19 5.36 17.18
CA LYS A 220 -10.60 4.99 17.33
C LYS A 220 -10.99 3.93 16.30
N LEU A 221 -10.59 4.07 15.04
CA LEU A 221 -10.85 3.06 14.00
C LEU A 221 -10.19 1.72 14.33
N ASP A 222 -8.95 1.73 14.82
CA ASP A 222 -8.24 0.54 15.31
C ASP A 222 -9.03 -0.17 16.42
N SER A 223 -9.46 0.60 17.43
CA SER A 223 -10.27 0.05 18.54
C SER A 223 -11.58 -0.57 18.04
N MET A 224 -12.27 0.09 17.10
CA MET A 224 -13.50 -0.43 16.49
C MET A 224 -13.25 -1.72 15.69
N LEU A 225 -12.09 -1.87 15.02
CA LEU A 225 -11.72 -3.09 14.32
C LEU A 225 -11.41 -4.25 15.28
N MET A 226 -10.72 -3.96 16.38
CA MET A 226 -10.50 -4.95 17.44
C MET A 226 -11.84 -5.43 18.03
N GLU A 227 -12.76 -4.50 18.32
CA GLU A 227 -14.11 -4.83 18.80
C GLU A 227 -14.91 -5.64 17.77
N ALA A 228 -14.78 -5.33 16.48
CA ALA A 228 -15.41 -6.08 15.41
C ALA A 228 -14.92 -7.54 15.40
N LEU A 229 -13.60 -7.78 15.50
CA LEU A 229 -13.03 -9.13 15.59
C LEU A 229 -13.44 -9.85 16.89
N ASP A 230 -13.35 -9.17 18.03
CA ASP A 230 -13.73 -9.71 19.35
C ASP A 230 -15.19 -10.19 19.39
N SER A 231 -16.05 -9.62 18.55
CA SER A 231 -17.46 -9.98 18.48
C SER A 231 -17.74 -11.35 17.82
N PHE A 232 -16.74 -12.05 17.31
CA PHE A 232 -16.86 -13.35 16.64
C PHE A 232 -16.51 -14.57 17.54
N GLN A 233 -16.79 -14.50 18.84
CA GLN A 233 -16.53 -15.61 19.78
C GLN A 233 -17.49 -16.79 19.65
N ASN A 234 -18.79 -16.51 19.45
CA ASN A 234 -19.86 -17.50 19.42
C ASN A 234 -20.59 -17.43 18.08
N THR A 235 -19.98 -18.00 17.05
CA THR A 235 -20.49 -17.97 15.68
C THR A 235 -21.21 -19.28 15.32
N GLU A 236 -22.26 -19.17 14.49
CA GLU A 236 -22.94 -20.35 13.92
C GLU A 236 -22.15 -20.97 12.75
N PHE A 237 -21.15 -20.26 12.22
CA PHE A 237 -20.23 -20.73 11.19
C PHE A 237 -18.86 -21.07 11.80
N TRP A 238 -18.08 -21.89 11.10
CA TRP A 238 -16.72 -22.28 11.47
C TRP A 238 -15.83 -22.40 10.23
N TYR A 239 -14.53 -22.60 10.41
CA TYR A 239 -13.59 -22.79 9.30
C TYR A 239 -13.16 -24.25 9.21
N ALA A 240 -12.93 -24.75 7.98
CA ALA A 240 -12.40 -26.10 7.77
C ALA A 240 -10.97 -26.25 8.32
N GLU A 241 -10.67 -27.37 8.97
CA GLU A 241 -9.31 -27.69 9.45
C GLU A 241 -8.35 -27.92 8.27
N GLU A 242 -7.15 -27.36 8.42
CA GLU A 242 -6.07 -27.41 7.44
C GLU A 242 -5.48 -28.84 7.40
N GLY A 243 -6.00 -29.65 6.47
CA GLY A 243 -5.63 -31.06 6.31
C GLY A 243 -6.78 -32.00 5.91
N SER A 244 -8.03 -31.59 6.13
CA SER A 244 -9.22 -32.39 5.75
C SER A 244 -9.59 -32.27 4.25
N LEU A 245 -8.93 -31.39 3.50
CA LEU A 245 -9.17 -31.16 2.08
C LEU A 245 -8.00 -31.69 1.25
N SER A 246 -7.66 -32.97 1.42
CA SER A 246 -6.83 -33.66 0.44
C SER A 246 -7.62 -33.81 -0.86
N MET A 247 -7.30 -32.95 -1.82
CA MET A 247 -7.84 -32.92 -3.17
C MET A 247 -7.27 -34.08 -4.01
N LYS A 248 -7.20 -35.31 -3.48
CA LYS A 248 -6.76 -36.52 -4.20
C LYS A 248 -7.43 -37.76 -3.62
N SER A 249 -8.68 -38.02 -4.00
CA SER A 249 -9.13 -39.37 -4.38
C SER A 249 -10.56 -39.33 -4.93
N ALA A 250 -10.67 -39.02 -6.23
CA ALA A 250 -11.81 -39.48 -7.01
C ALA A 250 -11.51 -40.90 -7.47
N ARG A 251 -11.59 -41.88 -6.56
CA ARG A 251 -11.88 -43.30 -6.86
C ARG A 251 -11.92 -44.15 -5.59
N SER A 252 -13.13 -44.64 -5.31
CA SER A 252 -13.49 -45.85 -4.57
C SER A 252 -13.83 -45.75 -3.07
N ALA A 253 -14.92 -46.48 -2.77
CA ALA A 253 -15.39 -47.04 -1.50
C ALA A 253 -16.25 -46.16 -0.56
N THR A 254 -17.57 -46.27 -0.76
CA THR A 254 -18.58 -46.52 0.27
C THR A 254 -18.28 -46.04 1.69
N GLY A 255 -18.72 -44.83 2.02
CA GLY A 255 -18.79 -44.29 3.37
C GLY A 255 -19.41 -42.91 3.31
N SER A 256 -20.49 -42.69 4.06
CA SER A 256 -21.24 -41.43 4.14
C SER A 256 -20.35 -40.30 4.66
N PHE A 257 -19.62 -39.63 3.77
CA PHE A 257 -18.93 -38.37 4.07
C PHE A 257 -19.49 -37.31 3.13
N ARG A 258 -20.20 -36.35 3.74
CA ARG A 258 -20.83 -35.21 3.09
C ARG A 258 -19.80 -34.52 2.20
N LYS A 259 -20.03 -34.59 0.90
CA LYS A 259 -19.22 -33.94 -0.13
C LYS A 259 -19.46 -32.43 -0.01
N VAL A 260 -18.69 -31.75 0.82
CA VAL A 260 -18.68 -30.28 0.90
C VAL A 260 -17.95 -29.78 -0.34
N ILE A 261 -18.71 -29.59 -1.43
CA ILE A 261 -18.21 -28.90 -2.63
C ILE A 261 -18.50 -27.41 -2.42
N VAL A 262 -17.60 -26.71 -1.73
CA VAL A 262 -17.57 -25.24 -1.87
C VAL A 262 -16.92 -24.96 -3.22
N GLN A 263 -17.71 -24.58 -4.22
CA GLN A 263 -17.18 -24.01 -5.46
C GLN A 263 -16.51 -22.68 -5.10
N ARG A 264 -15.19 -22.70 -4.95
CA ARG A 264 -14.37 -21.51 -4.74
C ARG A 264 -14.34 -20.67 -6.02
N LYS A 265 -14.19 -19.34 -5.87
CA LYS A 265 -13.34 -18.61 -6.82
C LYS A 265 -11.92 -19.19 -6.65
N GLU A 266 -11.40 -19.86 -7.67
CA GLU A 266 -10.11 -20.60 -7.64
C GLU A 266 -8.89 -19.74 -7.23
N GLU A 267 -9.03 -18.42 -7.19
CA GLU A 267 -7.95 -17.45 -7.00
C GLU A 267 -7.35 -17.37 -5.58
N LYS A 268 -8.03 -17.82 -4.53
CA LYS A 268 -7.60 -17.64 -3.12
C LYS A 268 -7.44 -18.96 -2.35
N TRP A 269 -6.67 -19.89 -2.91
CA TRP A 269 -6.53 -21.26 -2.37
C TRP A 269 -5.92 -21.35 -0.97
N TRP A 270 -5.20 -20.31 -0.52
CA TRP A 270 -4.56 -20.22 0.80
C TRP A 270 -5.49 -19.71 1.91
N LEU A 271 -6.71 -19.26 1.61
CA LEU A 271 -7.66 -18.82 2.63
C LEU A 271 -8.41 -20.01 3.26
N PRO A 272 -8.62 -19.99 4.59
CA PRO A 272 -9.49 -20.95 5.26
C PRO A 272 -10.92 -20.92 4.69
N VAL A 273 -11.53 -22.09 4.49
CA VAL A 273 -12.88 -22.18 3.91
C VAL A 273 -13.93 -22.03 5.01
N PRO A 274 -14.83 -21.03 4.94
CA PRO A 274 -15.94 -20.94 5.88
C PRO A 274 -16.98 -22.03 5.60
N LEU A 275 -17.55 -22.57 6.67
CA LEU A 275 -18.57 -23.59 6.69
C LEU A 275 -19.75 -23.09 7.54
N VAL A 276 -20.96 -23.41 7.10
CA VAL A 276 -22.21 -23.06 7.77
C VAL A 276 -23.04 -24.33 8.04
N PRO A 277 -24.02 -24.30 8.95
CA PRO A 277 -24.92 -25.43 9.17
C PRO A 277 -25.65 -25.83 7.89
N SER A 278 -26.08 -27.09 7.78
CA SER A 278 -26.77 -27.59 6.57
C SER A 278 -28.11 -26.91 6.30
N GLU A 279 -28.71 -26.28 7.31
CA GLU A 279 -29.95 -25.49 7.18
C GLU A 279 -29.68 -23.99 6.92
N GLY A 280 -28.41 -23.61 6.76
CA GLY A 280 -27.97 -22.22 6.70
C GLY A 280 -27.85 -21.56 8.08
N LEU A 281 -27.52 -20.26 8.06
CA LEU A 281 -27.47 -19.43 9.26
C LEU A 281 -28.87 -19.01 9.70
N SER A 282 -29.06 -18.87 11.02
CA SER A 282 -30.26 -18.28 11.57
C SER A 282 -30.49 -16.85 11.07
N ASP A 283 -31.75 -16.42 10.98
CA ASP A 283 -32.08 -15.05 10.57
C ASP A 283 -31.42 -13.99 11.46
N ILE A 284 -31.26 -14.31 12.75
CA ILE A 284 -30.62 -13.43 13.73
C ILE A 284 -29.12 -13.31 13.42
N ALA A 285 -28.41 -14.44 13.26
CA ALA A 285 -26.98 -14.43 12.93
C ALA A 285 -26.71 -13.77 11.57
N ARG A 286 -27.53 -14.07 10.56
CA ARG A 286 -27.46 -13.45 9.23
C ARG A 286 -27.63 -11.93 9.29
N LYS A 287 -28.62 -11.44 10.06
CA LYS A 287 -28.84 -10.00 10.27
C LYS A 287 -27.67 -9.35 11.02
N GLN A 288 -27.14 -10.02 12.04
CA GLN A 288 -25.96 -9.53 12.78
C GLN A 288 -24.73 -9.45 11.88
N LEU A 289 -24.46 -10.45 11.04
CA LEU A 289 -23.35 -10.42 10.07
C LEU A 289 -23.47 -9.25 9.10
N LYS A 290 -24.66 -9.01 8.53
CA LYS A 290 -24.91 -7.87 7.64
C LYS A 290 -24.67 -6.52 8.32
N ASN A 291 -25.11 -6.38 9.58
CA ASN A 291 -24.87 -5.17 10.36
C ASN A 291 -23.37 -4.95 10.63
N LYS A 292 -22.65 -6.02 11.02
CA LYS A 292 -21.20 -5.97 11.23
C LYS A 292 -20.49 -5.58 9.93
N ARG A 293 -20.83 -6.21 8.81
CA ARG A 293 -20.31 -5.88 7.48
C ARG A 293 -20.44 -4.41 7.16
N GLU A 294 -21.63 -3.83 7.33
CA GLU A 294 -21.85 -2.41 7.03
C GLU A 294 -21.05 -1.50 7.98
N SER A 295 -21.01 -1.81 9.28
CA SER A 295 -20.21 -1.05 10.24
C SER A 295 -18.71 -1.10 9.91
N THR A 296 -18.16 -2.26 9.53
CA THR A 296 -16.76 -2.42 9.14
C THR A 296 -16.47 -1.72 7.81
N ASN A 297 -17.41 -1.74 6.87
CA ASN A 297 -17.28 -1.01 5.61
C ASN A 297 -17.22 0.51 5.82
N GLN A 298 -17.92 1.04 6.83
CA GLN A 298 -17.79 2.46 7.22
C GLN A 298 -16.41 2.76 7.79
N ILE A 299 -15.83 1.84 8.58
CA ILE A 299 -14.44 1.96 9.08
C ILE A 299 -13.46 1.96 7.90
N HIS A 300 -13.61 1.03 6.95
CA HIS A 300 -12.78 0.94 5.75
C HIS A 300 -12.81 2.27 4.97
N LYS A 301 -14.01 2.82 4.70
CA LYS A 301 -14.17 4.11 4.01
C LYS A 301 -13.52 5.27 4.77
N ALA A 302 -13.64 5.30 6.09
CA ALA A 302 -13.03 6.34 6.92
C ALA A 302 -11.49 6.25 6.89
N ALA A 303 -10.93 5.04 7.01
CA ALA A 303 -9.48 4.82 6.94
C ALA A 303 -8.91 5.21 5.56
N MET A 304 -9.57 4.77 4.49
CA MET A 304 -9.22 5.12 3.10
C MET A 304 -9.28 6.63 2.85
N ALA A 305 -10.28 7.33 3.40
CA ALA A 305 -10.41 8.79 3.27
C ALA A 305 -9.26 9.54 3.97
N ILE A 306 -8.88 9.10 5.18
CA ILE A 306 -7.71 9.66 5.89
C ILE A 306 -6.44 9.38 5.08
N ASN A 307 -6.23 8.14 4.62
CA ASN A 307 -5.05 7.77 3.83
C ASN A 307 -4.92 8.63 2.56
N SER A 308 -6.01 8.76 1.82
CA SER A 308 -6.09 9.58 0.61
C SER A 308 -5.79 11.06 0.89
N SER A 309 -6.30 11.62 2.00
CA SER A 309 -6.02 13.00 2.40
C SER A 309 -4.53 13.20 2.68
N ILE A 310 -3.90 12.32 3.45
CA ILE A 310 -2.48 12.42 3.79
C ILE A 310 -1.60 12.26 2.55
N LEU A 311 -1.90 11.30 1.66
CA LEU A 311 -1.20 11.13 0.38
C LEU A 311 -1.32 12.38 -0.50
N SER A 312 -2.47 13.06 -0.50
CA SER A 312 -2.65 14.30 -1.27
C SER A 312 -1.75 15.44 -0.76
N GLU A 313 -1.52 15.51 0.55
CA GLU A 313 -0.68 16.51 1.21
C GLU A 313 0.81 16.17 1.19
N MET A 314 1.20 14.93 0.91
CA MET A 314 2.60 14.54 0.74
C MET A 314 3.22 15.23 -0.48
N GLU A 315 4.46 15.71 -0.30
CA GLU A 315 5.22 16.36 -1.36
C GLU A 315 5.49 15.41 -2.53
N ILE A 316 5.49 15.96 -3.74
CA ILE A 316 5.78 15.18 -4.95
C ILE A 316 7.29 15.16 -5.13
N PRO A 317 7.93 13.98 -5.19
CA PRO A 317 9.37 13.90 -5.36
C PRO A 317 9.86 14.49 -6.69
N ASP A 318 10.98 15.21 -6.67
CA ASP A 318 11.62 15.74 -7.88
C ASP A 318 11.98 14.62 -8.88
N SER A 319 12.36 13.44 -8.37
CA SER A 319 12.62 12.24 -9.17
C SER A 319 11.42 11.85 -10.03
N TYR A 320 10.21 11.88 -9.47
CA TYR A 320 8.98 11.64 -10.21
C TYR A 320 8.73 12.74 -11.24
N MET A 321 8.89 14.01 -10.87
CA MET A 321 8.72 15.12 -11.81
C MET A 321 9.71 15.07 -12.99
N ALA A 322 10.91 14.54 -12.78
CA ALA A 322 11.92 14.34 -13.82
C ALA A 322 11.56 13.23 -14.81
N THR A 323 10.82 12.19 -14.40
CA THR A 323 10.39 11.10 -15.29
C THR A 323 9.16 11.46 -16.13
N LEU A 324 8.41 12.50 -15.75
CA LEU A 324 7.22 12.93 -16.47
C LEU A 324 7.52 13.35 -17.92
N PRO A 325 6.68 12.94 -18.89
CA PRO A 325 6.92 13.26 -20.28
C PRO A 325 6.84 14.75 -20.57
N LYS A 326 7.43 15.15 -21.70
CA LYS A 326 7.40 16.54 -22.16
C LYS A 326 5.99 17.02 -22.53
N CYS A 327 5.03 16.14 -22.78
CA CYS A 327 3.67 16.49 -23.18
C CYS A 327 2.63 15.58 -22.52
N GLY A 328 1.66 16.13 -21.77
CA GLY A 328 0.64 15.31 -21.11
C GLY A 328 -0.18 14.47 -22.11
N LYS A 329 -0.34 14.95 -23.34
CA LYS A 329 -0.99 14.20 -24.43
C LYS A 329 -0.35 12.82 -24.67
N SER A 330 0.96 12.65 -24.51
CA SER A 330 1.62 11.36 -24.75
C SER A 330 1.29 10.32 -23.67
N SER A 331 0.95 10.76 -22.46
CA SER A 331 0.56 9.86 -21.36
C SER A 331 -0.88 9.38 -21.52
N VAL A 332 -1.86 10.30 -21.66
CA VAL A 332 -3.28 9.91 -21.82
C VAL A 332 -3.63 9.36 -23.21
N GLY A 333 -2.84 9.67 -24.23
CA GLY A 333 -3.11 9.28 -25.62
C GLY A 333 -4.14 10.17 -26.33
N ASP A 334 -4.22 10.02 -27.66
CA ASP A 334 -5.02 10.88 -28.54
C ASP A 334 -6.52 10.88 -28.24
N SER A 335 -7.08 9.70 -27.94
CA SER A 335 -8.52 9.56 -27.70
C SER A 335 -8.96 10.34 -26.47
N ILE A 336 -8.32 10.09 -25.32
CA ILE A 336 -8.64 10.77 -24.06
C ILE A 336 -8.33 12.26 -24.17
N TYR A 337 -7.19 12.62 -24.76
CA TYR A 337 -6.82 14.03 -24.96
C TYR A 337 -7.88 14.82 -25.75
N ARG A 338 -8.46 14.22 -26.81
CA ARG A 338 -9.50 14.87 -27.63
C ARG A 338 -10.76 15.16 -26.83
N HIS A 339 -11.20 14.22 -25.98
CA HIS A 339 -12.35 14.40 -25.10
C HIS A 339 -12.07 15.45 -24.03
N MET A 340 -10.88 15.44 -23.42
CA MET A 340 -10.47 16.43 -22.42
C MET A 340 -10.25 17.82 -23.00
N SER A 341 -9.85 17.94 -24.26
CA SER A 341 -9.55 19.24 -24.90
C SER A 341 -10.76 19.91 -25.57
N GLY A 342 -11.94 19.28 -25.55
CA GLY A 342 -13.13 19.82 -26.18
C GLY A 342 -13.56 21.16 -25.57
N SER A 343 -14.05 22.11 -26.38
CA SER A 343 -14.46 23.44 -25.94
C SER A 343 -15.72 23.46 -25.06
N GLY A 344 -16.47 22.36 -25.01
CA GLY A 344 -17.69 22.21 -24.19
C GLY A 344 -17.44 21.81 -22.74
N ARG A 345 -18.53 21.59 -22.00
CA ARG A 345 -18.51 20.99 -20.66
C ARG A 345 -17.89 19.59 -20.72
N PHE A 346 -16.95 19.32 -19.83
CA PHE A 346 -16.31 18.02 -19.69
C PHE A 346 -17.14 17.11 -18.78
N PHE A 347 -17.44 15.90 -19.25
CA PHE A 347 -18.20 14.89 -18.51
C PHE A 347 -17.32 13.65 -18.34
N PRO A 348 -16.58 13.54 -17.22
CA PRO A 348 -15.62 12.45 -17.01
C PRO A 348 -16.30 11.08 -16.97
N GLU A 349 -17.52 10.98 -16.44
CA GLU A 349 -18.28 9.71 -16.36
C GLU A 349 -18.56 9.15 -17.75
N LYS A 350 -18.99 10.01 -18.69
CA LYS A 350 -19.24 9.62 -20.09
C LYS A 350 -17.96 9.13 -20.77
N LEU A 351 -16.83 9.77 -20.48
CA LEU A 351 -15.54 9.32 -21.00
C LEU A 351 -15.20 7.94 -20.44
N LEU A 352 -15.34 7.74 -19.12
CA LEU A 352 -15.09 6.45 -18.48
C LEU A 352 -16.02 5.34 -19.00
N ASP A 353 -17.29 5.66 -19.32
CA ASP A 353 -18.24 4.71 -19.93
C ASP A 353 -17.83 4.30 -21.35
N CYS A 354 -17.10 5.16 -22.07
CA CYS A 354 -16.57 4.87 -23.39
C CYS A 354 -15.23 4.10 -23.35
N LEU A 355 -14.59 4.03 -22.18
CA LEU A 355 -13.35 3.28 -22.00
C LEU A 355 -13.71 1.84 -21.58
N ASN A 356 -13.27 0.86 -22.37
CA ASN A 356 -13.43 -0.54 -22.01
C ASN A 356 -12.39 -0.96 -20.97
N ILE A 357 -12.60 -0.57 -19.71
CA ILE A 357 -11.74 -0.94 -18.58
C ILE A 357 -12.27 -2.27 -18.02
N THR A 358 -11.56 -3.35 -18.32
CA THR A 358 -11.97 -4.73 -18.01
C THR A 358 -11.33 -5.28 -16.74
N SER A 359 -10.20 -4.71 -16.31
CA SER A 359 -9.44 -5.18 -15.14
C SER A 359 -8.99 -4.02 -14.25
N GLU A 360 -8.72 -4.36 -12.98
CA GLU A 360 -8.13 -3.42 -12.02
C GLU A 360 -6.79 -2.85 -12.53
N HIS A 361 -5.96 -3.70 -13.14
CA HIS A 361 -4.68 -3.29 -13.71
C HIS A 361 -4.82 -2.25 -14.84
N GLU A 362 -5.87 -2.33 -15.67
CA GLU A 362 -6.16 -1.30 -16.67
C GLU A 362 -6.63 0.01 -16.02
N ALA A 363 -7.40 -0.07 -14.93
CA ALA A 363 -7.83 1.08 -14.17
C ALA A 363 -6.63 1.82 -13.53
N VAL A 364 -5.70 1.09 -12.91
CA VAL A 364 -4.49 1.67 -12.27
C VAL A 364 -3.60 2.32 -13.33
N GLN A 365 -3.35 1.65 -14.45
CA GLN A 365 -2.58 2.23 -15.55
C GLN A 365 -3.24 3.48 -16.14
N LEU A 366 -4.57 3.55 -16.16
CA LEU A 366 -5.27 4.77 -16.57
C LEU A 366 -5.06 5.88 -15.54
N ALA A 367 -5.18 5.58 -14.24
CA ALA A 367 -4.92 6.54 -13.17
C ALA A 367 -3.50 7.12 -13.28
N ASP A 368 -2.48 6.26 -13.43
CA ASP A 368 -1.08 6.67 -13.61
C ASP A 368 -0.88 7.60 -14.81
N ARG A 369 -1.49 7.26 -15.96
CA ARG A 369 -1.41 8.09 -17.18
C ARG A 369 -2.10 9.44 -17.00
N VAL A 370 -3.25 9.47 -16.31
CA VAL A 370 -3.98 10.70 -16.02
C VAL A 370 -3.21 11.58 -15.02
N GLU A 371 -2.67 11.00 -13.94
CA GLU A 371 -1.83 11.70 -12.96
C GLU A 371 -0.57 12.30 -13.61
N ALA A 372 0.16 11.50 -14.39
CA ALA A 372 1.34 11.98 -15.11
C ALA A 372 1.01 13.16 -16.05
N SER A 373 -0.14 13.11 -16.72
CA SER A 373 -0.61 14.19 -17.61
C SER A 373 -0.99 15.43 -16.82
N MET A 374 -1.73 15.27 -15.72
CA MET A 374 -2.14 16.33 -14.82
C MET A 374 -0.93 17.14 -14.35
N TYR A 375 0.07 16.46 -13.79
CA TYR A 375 1.29 17.13 -13.30
C TYR A 375 2.15 17.70 -14.43
N THR A 376 2.16 17.07 -15.61
CA THR A 376 2.80 17.65 -16.79
C THR A 376 2.17 18.97 -17.21
N TRP A 377 0.84 19.08 -17.17
CA TRP A 377 0.13 20.32 -17.48
C TRP A 377 0.29 21.37 -16.38
N ARG A 378 0.20 20.99 -15.10
CA ARG A 378 0.47 21.88 -13.95
C ARG A 378 1.88 22.49 -14.04
N ARG A 379 2.91 21.66 -14.27
CA ARG A 379 4.30 22.10 -14.47
C ARG A 379 4.41 23.15 -15.58
N LYS A 380 3.74 22.93 -16.72
CA LYS A 380 3.76 23.88 -17.85
C LYS A 380 3.01 25.17 -17.58
N ALA A 381 1.94 25.14 -16.80
CA ALA A 381 1.24 26.35 -16.38
C ALA A 381 2.15 27.25 -15.53
N CYS A 382 2.91 26.66 -14.59
CA CYS A 382 3.81 27.39 -13.68
C CYS A 382 5.10 27.92 -14.34
N LEU A 383 5.66 27.21 -15.32
CA LEU A 383 6.90 27.58 -16.04
C LEU A 383 6.82 28.90 -16.83
N SER A 384 5.63 29.48 -17.00
CA SER A 384 5.44 30.74 -17.73
C SER A 384 5.82 32.00 -16.94
N ASN A 385 5.91 31.91 -15.61
CA ASN A 385 6.17 33.07 -14.74
C ASN A 385 7.65 33.39 -14.49
N SER A 386 8.60 32.56 -14.96
CA SER A 386 10.03 32.68 -14.61
C SER A 386 10.98 33.05 -15.76
N LYS A 387 10.48 33.59 -16.89
CA LYS A 387 11.33 34.01 -18.03
C LYS A 387 11.44 35.53 -18.15
N ASN A 388 12.69 35.99 -18.28
CA ASN A 388 13.15 37.39 -18.31
C ASN A 388 12.27 38.39 -19.11
N SER A 389 12.10 39.54 -18.47
CA SER A 389 11.29 40.75 -18.78
C SER A 389 11.18 41.22 -20.25
N TRP A 390 12.13 40.93 -21.13
CA TRP A 390 12.14 41.52 -22.49
C TRP A 390 11.36 40.75 -23.56
N ASN A 391 11.01 39.47 -23.31
CA ASN A 391 10.19 38.68 -24.25
C ASN A 391 8.68 38.72 -23.93
N MET A 392 8.27 39.38 -22.83
CA MET A 392 6.90 39.28 -22.32
C MET A 392 5.84 39.92 -23.23
N VAL A 393 6.12 41.05 -23.89
CA VAL A 393 5.05 41.83 -24.56
C VAL A 393 4.50 41.16 -25.83
N LYS A 394 5.32 40.39 -26.55
CA LYS A 394 4.91 39.72 -27.81
C LYS A 394 4.36 38.31 -27.58
N ASP A 395 4.79 37.65 -26.51
CA ASP A 395 4.41 36.28 -26.15
C ASP A 395 3.20 36.24 -25.19
N LEU A 396 2.85 37.35 -24.53
CA LEU A 396 1.71 37.42 -23.60
C LEU A 396 0.36 37.14 -24.29
N MET A 397 0.19 37.51 -25.56
CA MET A 397 -1.11 37.38 -26.23
C MET A 397 -1.40 35.96 -26.74
N SER A 398 -0.36 35.16 -27.05
CA SER A 398 -0.49 33.76 -27.49
C SER A 398 -0.23 32.74 -26.37
N ASN A 399 0.61 33.08 -25.38
CA ASN A 399 0.89 32.19 -24.25
C ASN A 399 -0.19 32.24 -23.16
N THR A 400 -0.96 33.32 -23.04
CA THR A 400 -2.07 33.38 -22.06
C THR A 400 -3.12 32.30 -22.36
N GLU A 401 -3.55 32.15 -23.63
CA GLU A 401 -4.47 31.08 -24.03
C GLU A 401 -3.88 29.68 -23.82
N ARG A 402 -2.56 29.52 -24.02
CA ARG A 402 -1.88 28.23 -23.85
C ARG A 402 -1.71 27.86 -22.37
N THR A 403 -1.45 28.83 -21.51
CA THR A 403 -1.36 28.67 -20.05
C THR A 403 -2.73 28.36 -19.46
N ASP A 404 -3.76 29.08 -19.89
CA ASP A 404 -5.16 28.82 -19.52
C ASP A 404 -5.59 27.41 -19.97
N LYS A 405 -5.24 27.01 -21.20
CA LYS A 405 -5.47 25.64 -21.66
C LYS A 405 -4.78 24.58 -20.80
N ASN A 406 -3.54 24.78 -20.36
CA ASN A 406 -2.86 23.81 -19.50
C ASN A 406 -3.52 23.73 -18.12
N TYR A 407 -3.98 24.85 -17.56
CA TYR A 407 -4.73 24.88 -16.30
C TYR A 407 -6.03 24.09 -16.43
N VAL A 408 -6.85 24.40 -17.44
CA VAL A 408 -8.11 23.69 -17.72
C VAL A 408 -7.88 22.19 -17.95
N MET A 409 -6.82 21.81 -18.67
CA MET A 409 -6.49 20.40 -18.90
C MET A 409 -6.06 19.69 -17.60
N ALA A 410 -5.33 20.37 -16.71
CA ALA A 410 -4.96 19.82 -15.41
C ALA A 410 -6.18 19.63 -14.51
N GLU A 411 -7.09 20.61 -14.44
CA GLU A 411 -8.33 20.53 -13.65
C GLU A 411 -9.25 19.41 -14.18
N ARG A 412 -9.38 19.26 -15.51
CA ARG A 412 -10.12 18.16 -16.12
C ARG A 412 -9.49 16.80 -15.83
N ALA A 413 -8.15 16.72 -15.79
CA ALA A 413 -7.43 15.50 -15.42
C ALA A 413 -7.70 15.11 -13.97
N GLU A 414 -7.67 16.09 -13.06
CA GLU A 414 -7.99 15.90 -11.64
C GLU A 414 -9.42 15.40 -11.45
N THR A 415 -10.38 16.01 -12.15
CA THR A 415 -11.79 15.58 -12.11
C THR A 415 -11.95 14.16 -12.66
N LEU A 416 -11.26 13.82 -13.77
CA LEU A 416 -11.29 12.48 -14.34
C LEU A 416 -10.71 11.44 -13.39
N LEU A 417 -9.56 11.75 -12.76
CA LEU A 417 -8.93 10.88 -11.77
C LEU A 417 -9.83 10.66 -10.57
N PHE A 418 -10.49 11.72 -10.08
CA PHE A 418 -11.46 11.62 -8.99
C PHE A 418 -12.62 10.69 -9.35
N CYS A 419 -13.25 10.85 -10.51
CA CYS A 419 -14.34 9.97 -10.95
C CYS A 419 -13.87 8.53 -11.17
N LEU A 420 -12.63 8.33 -11.62
CA LEU A 420 -12.02 7.01 -11.76
C LEU A 420 -11.87 6.32 -10.39
N LYS A 421 -11.34 7.01 -9.38
CA LYS A 421 -11.22 6.49 -8.01
C LYS A 421 -12.59 6.21 -7.37
N GLN A 422 -13.63 6.99 -7.69
CA GLN A 422 -15.00 6.68 -7.25
C GLN A 422 -15.57 5.41 -7.90
N ARG A 423 -15.26 5.18 -9.18
CA ARG A 423 -15.73 4.00 -9.92
C ARG A 423 -14.99 2.73 -9.52
N TYR A 424 -13.73 2.86 -9.12
CA TYR A 424 -12.88 1.78 -8.64
C TYR A 424 -12.35 2.11 -7.24
N PRO A 425 -13.15 1.93 -6.17
CA PRO A 425 -12.73 2.27 -4.81
C PRO A 425 -11.56 1.42 -4.29
N GLU A 426 -11.42 0.20 -4.80
CA GLU A 426 -10.36 -0.76 -4.42
C GLU A 426 -9.14 -0.65 -5.32
N LEU A 427 -8.91 0.53 -5.93
CA LEU A 427 -7.79 0.73 -6.82
C LEU A 427 -6.47 0.61 -6.05
N SER A 428 -5.58 -0.26 -6.50
CA SER A 428 -4.20 -0.30 -6.02
C SER A 428 -3.53 1.09 -6.07
N GLN A 429 -2.57 1.32 -5.17
CA GLN A 429 -1.80 2.57 -5.10
C GLN A 429 -1.19 2.93 -6.46
N THR A 430 -1.26 4.21 -6.83
CA THR A 430 -0.67 4.67 -8.09
C THR A 430 0.85 4.71 -8.00
N SER A 431 1.52 4.79 -9.15
CA SER A 431 2.96 4.98 -9.23
C SER A 431 3.40 6.25 -8.50
N LEU A 432 2.58 7.31 -8.50
CA LEU A 432 2.86 8.53 -7.74
C LEU A 432 2.72 8.30 -6.24
N ASP A 433 1.67 7.61 -5.80
CA ASP A 433 1.46 7.30 -4.37
C ASP A 433 2.66 6.50 -3.83
N ILE A 434 3.12 5.48 -4.56
CA ILE A 434 4.32 4.70 -4.23
C ILE A 434 5.56 5.61 -4.14
N CYS A 435 5.77 6.50 -5.11
CA CYS A 435 6.89 7.44 -5.08
C CYS A 435 6.82 8.38 -3.87
N LYS A 436 5.64 8.91 -3.55
CA LYS A 436 5.44 9.79 -2.39
C LYS A 436 5.82 9.06 -1.11
N ILE A 437 5.38 7.82 -0.92
CA ILE A 437 5.70 7.02 0.27
C ILE A 437 7.21 6.75 0.33
N GLN A 438 7.82 6.33 -0.78
CA GLN A 438 9.24 5.95 -0.83
C GLN A 438 10.20 7.11 -0.56
N TYR A 439 9.88 8.32 -1.03
CA TYR A 439 10.76 9.48 -0.92
C TYR A 439 10.32 10.48 0.16
N ASN A 440 9.24 10.20 0.88
CA ASN A 440 8.77 11.04 1.97
C ASN A 440 9.82 11.15 3.09
N LYS A 441 9.98 12.35 3.62
CA LYS A 441 10.87 12.64 4.76
C LYS A 441 10.12 13.09 6.01
N ASP A 442 8.80 13.31 5.90
CA ASP A 442 7.96 13.72 7.02
C ASP A 442 7.51 12.50 7.82
N VAL A 443 8.07 12.35 9.03
CA VAL A 443 7.77 11.22 9.92
C VAL A 443 6.30 11.18 10.33
N GLY A 444 5.68 12.33 10.60
CA GLY A 444 4.27 12.39 10.99
C GLY A 444 3.35 11.92 9.87
N LYS A 445 3.61 12.34 8.62
CA LYS A 445 2.86 11.88 7.45
C LYS A 445 3.11 10.39 7.17
N ALA A 446 4.33 9.88 7.38
CA ALA A 446 4.61 8.46 7.24
C ALA A 446 3.81 7.62 8.25
N VAL A 447 3.72 8.06 9.50
CA VAL A 447 2.90 7.39 10.53
C VAL A 447 1.43 7.42 10.14
N LEU A 448 0.89 8.58 9.78
CA LEU A 448 -0.53 8.72 9.44
C LEU A 448 -0.90 7.91 8.18
N GLU A 449 -0.09 7.96 7.13
CA GLU A 449 -0.26 7.18 5.89
C GLU A 449 -0.22 5.68 6.19
N SER A 450 0.87 5.19 6.80
CA SER A 450 1.05 3.76 6.98
C SER A 450 0.05 3.16 7.97
N TYR A 451 -0.31 3.89 9.03
CA TYR A 451 -1.31 3.44 10.00
C TYR A 451 -2.71 3.39 9.36
N SER A 452 -3.11 4.43 8.63
CA SER A 452 -4.39 4.43 7.91
C SER A 452 -4.47 3.32 6.87
N ARG A 453 -3.39 3.06 6.11
CA ARG A 453 -3.31 1.98 5.12
C ARG A 453 -3.46 0.60 5.73
N VAL A 454 -2.81 0.30 6.86
CA VAL A 454 -2.94 -1.02 7.50
C VAL A 454 -4.33 -1.23 8.11
N LEU A 455 -4.95 -0.18 8.66
CA LEU A 455 -6.33 -0.25 9.17
C LEU A 455 -7.35 -0.41 8.04
N GLU A 456 -7.14 0.30 6.92
CA GLU A 456 -7.93 0.14 5.70
C GLU A 456 -7.90 -1.31 5.20
N GLY A 457 -6.70 -1.89 5.11
CA GLY A 457 -6.50 -3.28 4.70
C GLY A 457 -7.14 -4.30 5.64
N LEU A 458 -7.06 -4.07 6.96
CA LEU A 458 -7.73 -4.92 7.95
C LEU A 458 -9.26 -4.87 7.80
N ALA A 459 -9.81 -3.66 7.68
CA ALA A 459 -11.23 -3.47 7.52
C ALA A 459 -11.76 -4.11 6.23
N PHE A 460 -11.02 -3.95 5.13
CA PHE A 460 -11.31 -4.60 3.85
C PHE A 460 -11.34 -6.13 3.99
N ASN A 461 -10.33 -6.72 4.63
CA ASN A 461 -10.25 -8.16 4.83
C ASN A 461 -11.42 -8.69 5.68
N ILE A 462 -11.78 -8.00 6.77
CA ILE A 462 -12.93 -8.40 7.61
C ILE A 462 -14.23 -8.36 6.80
N VAL A 463 -14.46 -7.31 5.99
CA VAL A 463 -15.63 -7.23 5.11
C VAL A 463 -15.64 -8.39 4.11
N ALA A 464 -14.51 -8.67 3.48
CA ALA A 464 -14.37 -9.77 2.52
C ALA A 464 -14.66 -11.13 3.17
N TRP A 465 -14.15 -11.40 4.37
CA TRP A 465 -14.43 -12.65 5.08
C TRP A 465 -15.89 -12.78 5.47
N ILE A 466 -16.57 -11.68 5.83
CA ILE A 466 -18.02 -11.70 6.11
C ILE A 466 -18.79 -12.01 4.82
N ASP A 467 -18.38 -11.40 3.69
CA ASP A 467 -18.99 -11.66 2.39
C ASP A 467 -18.79 -13.11 1.95
N ASP A 468 -17.64 -13.73 2.23
CA ASP A 468 -17.41 -15.16 1.97
C ASP A 468 -18.36 -16.06 2.77
N VAL A 469 -18.58 -15.78 4.06
CA VAL A 469 -19.54 -16.52 4.90
C VAL A 469 -20.97 -16.36 4.38
N LEU A 470 -21.39 -15.11 4.08
CA LEU A 470 -22.72 -14.82 3.55
C LEU A 470 -22.95 -15.46 2.17
N TYR A 471 -21.90 -15.57 1.35
CA TYR A 471 -21.95 -16.27 0.08
C TYR A 471 -22.20 -17.76 0.27
N VAL A 472 -21.45 -18.43 1.14
CA VAL A 472 -21.65 -19.85 1.45
C VAL A 472 -23.05 -20.11 2.02
N ASP A 473 -23.51 -19.27 2.96
CA ASP A 473 -24.87 -19.32 3.51
C ASP A 473 -25.96 -19.23 2.43
N LYS A 474 -25.79 -18.34 1.45
CA LYS A 474 -26.71 -18.21 0.32
C LYS A 474 -26.75 -19.49 -0.53
N THR A 475 -25.59 -20.08 -0.83
CA THR A 475 -25.50 -21.31 -1.64
C THR A 475 -26.09 -22.56 -0.98
N MET A 476 -26.32 -22.54 0.34
CA MET A 476 -26.97 -23.64 1.08
C MET A 476 -28.50 -23.46 1.20
N SER A 477 -29.00 -22.24 0.95
CA SER A 477 -30.43 -21.91 1.02
C SER A 477 -31.14 -22.03 -0.35
N GLU A 478 -30.38 -22.25 -1.43
CA GLU A 478 -30.85 -22.58 -2.78
C GLU A 478 -30.89 -24.11 -2.96
#